data_AF-D8FDI3-F1
#
_entry.id   AF-D8FDI3-F1
#
_cell.length_a   1.000
_cell.length_b   1.000
_cell.length_c   1.000
_cell.angle_alpha   90.00
_cell.angle_beta   90.00
_cell.angle_gamma   90.00
#
_symmetry.space_group_name_H-M   'P 1'
#
loop_
_entity.id
_entity.type
_entity.pdbx_description
1 polymer ?
#
loop_
_entity_poly.entity_id
_entity_poly.type
_entity_poly.pdbx_seq_one_letter_code
_entity_poly.pdbx_strand_id
1 'polypeptide(L)'
;MGTWRLPDTQPMTAAENMALDETLLELKSEGKTPNTIRFLQFSPRSVLVGYHQSVAEEIRKGYCERENIEINRRITGGGAIFFDENQLGWEVICDKAFFNVHLPTRRLFKTLCSPVTTSLSLFGIQAEFRPPNDIEIEGRKISGTGGTDAKNAFLFQGTMLVDFDVDTMLRALRIPVEKLKAKEIDSIRERVTCLNWELGYTPLLWDIKSAIKHGFEKGLGIRLVPGEMTSDERLFFKKKRPHYRSRQWIDAVNPRFQKRDAVQSAYKAEAGMIRFTLVVNLPQKRLKDIYITGDFLSFPSRALYDLEAALRGSPLDRTHLHGIVRSFFDEKRITIPGLGFHEFVVPLDQALEKIKIADFGLSLEHCNLISVANGSFQTIIQKKPSVLLLPYCAKHTDCDLRYHKGCKMCGEDGCTMGPAWTLGLKDRMKVLSIISFEDLWTELQKMKKSGVPAYIGCCCQPFFAKHMEDFKKAGLPGILLDIDNTTCYDLDQAREAYAGKFESQTRVNLELLGTVLKAAFG
;
A
#
# COMPACT_ATOMS: atom_id res chain seq x y z
N MET A 1 6.34 -39.88 14.04
CA MET A 1 6.40 -38.42 13.86
C MET A 1 7.66 -38.09 13.08
N GLY A 2 7.58 -37.26 12.05
CA GLY A 2 8.78 -36.82 11.30
C GLY A 2 9.60 -35.82 12.12
N THR A 3 10.92 -35.84 11.95
CA THR A 3 11.85 -34.90 12.62
C THR A 3 12.16 -33.72 11.71
N TRP A 4 12.00 -32.51 12.21
CA TRP A 4 12.32 -31.25 11.52
C TRP A 4 13.39 -30.49 12.28
N ARG A 5 14.19 -29.70 11.56
CA ARG A 5 15.30 -28.92 12.14
C ARG A 5 14.79 -27.59 12.68
N LEU A 6 15.34 -27.14 13.81
CA LEU A 6 15.05 -25.86 14.46
C LEU A 6 16.33 -25.04 14.69
N PRO A 7 16.86 -24.32 13.69
CA PRO A 7 17.85 -23.28 13.89
C PRO A 7 17.23 -22.08 14.62
N ASP A 8 17.89 -21.67 15.70
CA ASP A 8 17.68 -20.39 16.36
C ASP A 8 18.84 -19.46 15.99
N THR A 9 18.66 -18.67 14.94
CA THR A 9 19.74 -17.79 14.45
C THR A 9 19.93 -16.59 15.37
N GLN A 10 21.19 -16.22 15.60
CA GLN A 10 21.51 -14.96 16.27
C GLN A 10 20.91 -13.77 15.50
N PRO A 11 20.68 -12.61 16.14
CA PRO A 11 20.28 -11.41 15.45
C PRO A 11 21.22 -11.10 14.27
N MET A 12 20.63 -10.92 13.09
CA MET A 12 21.34 -10.71 11.83
C MET A 12 20.92 -9.40 11.16
N THR A 13 21.76 -8.86 10.28
CA THR A 13 21.36 -7.72 9.44
C THR A 13 20.20 -8.13 8.52
N ALA A 14 19.45 -7.14 8.01
CA ALA A 14 18.35 -7.43 7.11
C ALA A 14 18.81 -8.20 5.87
N ALA A 15 19.97 -7.83 5.30
CA ALA A 15 20.54 -8.51 4.15
C ALA A 15 20.95 -9.97 4.43
N GLU A 16 21.39 -10.26 5.66
CA GLU A 16 21.78 -11.61 6.05
C GLU A 16 20.55 -12.50 6.23
N ASN A 17 19.51 -12.02 6.90
CA ASN A 17 18.26 -12.77 6.98
C ASN A 17 17.74 -13.10 5.57
N MET A 18 17.61 -12.11 4.67
CA MET A 18 17.08 -12.37 3.32
C MET A 18 17.95 -13.34 2.50
N ALA A 19 19.28 -13.27 2.67
CA ALA A 19 20.19 -14.21 2.02
C ALA A 19 20.03 -15.64 2.55
N LEU A 20 19.76 -15.80 3.83
CA LEU A 20 19.53 -17.11 4.44
C LEU A 20 18.15 -17.66 4.04
N ASP A 21 17.11 -16.82 3.98
CA ASP A 21 15.77 -17.20 3.52
C ASP A 21 15.83 -17.87 2.14
N GLU A 22 16.48 -17.20 1.18
CA GLU A 22 16.59 -17.72 -0.19
C GLU A 22 17.50 -18.95 -0.25
N THR A 23 18.58 -18.98 0.55
CA THR A 23 19.46 -20.16 0.63
C THR A 23 18.69 -21.39 1.11
N LEU A 24 17.94 -21.27 2.21
CA LEU A 24 17.18 -22.39 2.77
C LEU A 24 16.07 -22.82 1.81
N LEU A 25 15.35 -21.88 1.21
CA LEU A 25 14.29 -22.20 0.25
C LEU A 25 14.81 -22.89 -1.01
N GLU A 26 15.89 -22.38 -1.61
CA GLU A 26 16.48 -22.94 -2.83
C GLU A 26 17.03 -24.35 -2.56
N LEU A 27 17.82 -24.53 -1.51
CA LEU A 27 18.34 -25.85 -1.13
C LEU A 27 17.23 -26.82 -0.75
N LYS A 28 16.14 -26.33 -0.15
CA LYS A 28 14.96 -27.15 0.16
C LYS A 28 14.29 -27.63 -1.13
N SER A 29 14.16 -26.75 -2.12
CA SER A 29 13.64 -27.09 -3.45
C SER A 29 14.51 -28.09 -4.22
N GLU A 30 15.75 -28.29 -3.79
CA GLU A 30 16.67 -29.27 -4.36
C GLU A 30 16.80 -30.55 -3.51
N GLY A 31 16.07 -30.65 -2.40
CA GLY A 31 16.17 -31.77 -1.47
C GLY A 31 17.49 -31.82 -0.70
N LYS A 32 18.26 -30.72 -0.67
CA LYS A 32 19.60 -30.63 -0.02
C LYS A 32 19.56 -30.17 1.43
N THR A 33 18.39 -29.81 1.95
CA THR A 33 18.19 -29.43 3.36
C THR A 33 16.89 -30.03 3.91
N PRO A 34 16.84 -30.41 5.21
CA PRO A 34 15.62 -30.90 5.84
C PRO A 34 14.54 -29.84 5.91
N ASN A 35 13.29 -30.29 6.16
CA ASN A 35 12.24 -29.37 6.59
C ASN A 35 12.69 -28.64 7.87
N THR A 36 12.50 -27.33 7.88
CA THR A 36 13.09 -26.45 8.88
C THR A 36 12.04 -25.49 9.41
N ILE A 37 11.98 -25.34 10.73
CA ILE A 37 11.38 -24.17 11.38
C ILE A 37 12.53 -23.28 11.81
N ARG A 38 12.58 -21.99 11.44
CA ARG A 38 13.66 -21.09 11.88
C ARG A 38 13.11 -20.00 12.79
N PHE A 39 13.85 -19.66 13.84
CA PHE A 39 13.67 -18.40 14.57
C PHE A 39 14.73 -17.39 14.12
N LEU A 40 14.29 -16.15 13.89
CA LEU A 40 15.14 -15.06 13.43
C LEU A 40 14.83 -13.75 14.15
N GLN A 41 15.84 -12.89 14.22
CA GLN A 41 15.75 -11.52 14.72
C GLN A 41 16.62 -10.61 13.84
N PHE A 42 16.36 -9.31 13.92
CA PHE A 42 17.06 -8.29 13.15
C PHE A 42 17.90 -7.41 14.06
N SER A 43 19.14 -7.16 13.65
CA SER A 43 20.03 -6.18 14.30
C SER A 43 21.00 -5.62 13.25
N PRO A 44 20.98 -4.30 12.97
CA PRO A 44 20.11 -3.28 13.57
C PRO A 44 18.64 -3.44 13.12
N ARG A 45 17.74 -2.69 13.77
CA ARG A 45 16.34 -2.52 13.32
C ARG A 45 16.25 -2.17 11.84
N SER A 46 15.19 -2.64 11.20
CA SER A 46 15.02 -2.52 9.77
C SER A 46 13.57 -2.25 9.34
N VAL A 47 13.43 -1.65 8.17
CA VAL A 47 12.20 -1.66 7.39
C VAL A 47 12.37 -2.53 6.17
N LEU A 48 11.39 -3.41 5.95
CA LEU A 48 11.44 -4.39 4.89
C LEU A 48 10.24 -4.18 3.97
N VAL A 49 10.47 -3.89 2.70
CA VAL A 49 9.42 -3.84 1.68
C VAL A 49 9.13 -5.25 1.16
N GLY A 50 7.87 -5.52 0.81
CA GLY A 50 7.50 -6.76 0.12
C GLY A 50 8.11 -6.84 -1.28
N TYR A 51 8.17 -8.06 -1.82
CA TYR A 51 8.81 -8.36 -3.11
C TYR A 51 8.35 -7.45 -4.26
N HIS A 52 7.05 -7.12 -4.34
CA HIS A 52 6.46 -6.26 -5.38
C HIS A 52 6.25 -4.79 -4.98
N GLN A 53 6.74 -4.36 -3.82
CA GLN A 53 6.56 -2.99 -3.36
C GLN A 53 7.72 -2.08 -3.76
N SER A 54 7.46 -0.81 -4.05
CA SER A 54 8.52 0.18 -4.25
C SER A 54 9.00 0.75 -2.91
N VAL A 55 10.32 0.86 -2.73
CA VAL A 55 10.89 1.54 -1.55
C VAL A 55 10.43 2.99 -1.48
N ALA A 56 10.33 3.68 -2.62
CA ALA A 56 9.93 5.09 -2.67
C ALA A 56 8.46 5.30 -2.27
N GLU A 57 7.59 4.34 -2.57
CA GLU A 57 6.16 4.39 -2.24
C GLU A 57 5.90 4.05 -0.77
N GLU A 58 6.70 3.16 -0.18
CA GLU A 58 6.40 2.58 1.14
C GLU A 58 7.26 3.12 2.29
N ILE A 59 8.45 3.68 2.02
CA ILE A 59 9.44 4.00 3.06
C ILE A 59 9.79 5.49 3.04
N ARG A 60 9.85 6.11 4.23
CA ARG A 60 10.45 7.44 4.44
C ARG A 60 11.97 7.31 4.53
N LYS A 61 12.63 7.10 3.38
CA LYS A 61 14.07 6.82 3.28
C LYS A 61 14.96 7.77 4.10
N GLY A 62 14.73 9.08 3.99
CA GLY A 62 15.54 10.07 4.72
C GLY A 62 15.39 10.00 6.25
N TYR A 63 14.25 9.55 6.77
CA TYR A 63 14.10 9.28 8.21
C TYR A 63 14.89 8.03 8.61
N CYS A 64 14.76 6.94 7.84
CA CYS A 64 15.47 5.69 8.11
C CYS A 64 17.00 5.88 8.11
N GLU A 65 17.53 6.68 7.18
CA GLU A 65 18.97 6.98 7.11
C GLU A 65 19.47 7.76 8.35
N ARG A 66 18.68 8.68 8.89
CA ARG A 66 19.04 9.45 10.10
C ARG A 66 18.98 8.62 11.37
N GLU A 67 17.99 7.73 11.47
CA GLU A 67 17.76 6.89 12.66
C GLU A 67 18.51 5.53 12.58
N ASN A 68 19.43 5.37 11.62
CA ASN A 68 20.18 4.14 11.40
C ASN A 68 19.29 2.87 11.27
N ILE A 69 18.18 3.01 10.55
CA ILE A 69 17.23 1.92 10.26
C ILE A 69 17.59 1.34 8.89
N GLU A 70 17.92 0.04 8.85
CA GLU A 70 18.24 -0.64 7.59
C GLU A 70 17.01 -0.74 6.68
N ILE A 71 17.19 -0.49 5.38
CA ILE A 71 16.14 -0.68 4.38
C ILE A 71 16.48 -1.90 3.54
N ASN A 72 15.59 -2.90 3.49
CA ASN A 72 15.76 -4.05 2.60
C ASN A 72 14.44 -4.51 1.96
N ARG A 73 14.54 -5.48 1.04
CA ARG A 73 13.42 -6.11 0.33
C ARG A 73 13.37 -7.59 0.70
N ARG A 74 12.16 -8.08 1.01
CA ARG A 74 11.95 -9.51 1.26
C ARG A 74 11.73 -10.29 -0.02
N ILE A 75 12.08 -11.57 0.02
CA ILE A 75 11.77 -12.52 -1.07
C ILE A 75 10.29 -12.96 -1.09
N THR A 76 9.54 -12.58 -0.04
CA THR A 76 8.09 -12.76 0.05
C THR A 76 7.36 -11.47 -0.33
N GLY A 77 6.14 -11.60 -0.85
CA GLY A 77 5.25 -10.44 -1.00
C GLY A 77 4.73 -9.90 0.34
N GLY A 78 3.57 -9.25 0.28
CA GLY A 78 2.95 -8.61 1.44
C GLY A 78 3.37 -7.14 1.60
N GLY A 79 2.81 -6.47 2.60
CA GLY A 79 3.10 -5.07 2.91
C GLY A 79 4.47 -4.82 3.53
N ALA A 80 4.82 -3.55 3.65
CA ALA A 80 6.06 -3.12 4.28
C ALA A 80 5.94 -3.32 5.79
N ILE A 81 7.02 -3.76 6.43
CA ILE A 81 7.05 -4.00 7.87
C ILE A 81 8.24 -3.28 8.50
N PHE A 82 8.08 -2.88 9.74
CA PHE A 82 9.16 -2.45 10.63
C PHE A 82 9.49 -3.60 11.58
N PHE A 83 10.78 -3.90 11.73
CA PHE A 83 11.26 -4.99 12.55
C PHE A 83 12.43 -4.47 13.39
N ASP A 84 12.21 -4.31 14.69
CA ASP A 84 13.22 -3.92 15.67
C ASP A 84 13.76 -5.13 16.44
N GLU A 85 14.74 -4.87 17.31
CA GLU A 85 15.45 -5.89 18.05
C GLU A 85 14.57 -6.65 19.07
N ASN A 86 13.41 -6.08 19.42
CA ASN A 86 12.49 -6.62 20.42
C ASN A 86 11.48 -7.62 19.84
N GLN A 87 11.43 -7.79 18.51
CA GLN A 87 10.49 -8.71 17.86
C GLN A 87 11.13 -10.06 17.55
N LEU A 88 10.28 -11.07 17.33
CA LEU A 88 10.71 -12.42 16.95
C LEU A 88 10.09 -12.81 15.60
N GLY A 89 10.90 -13.29 14.67
CA GLY A 89 10.44 -13.90 13.43
C GLY A 89 10.43 -15.42 13.55
N TRP A 90 9.50 -16.04 12.84
CA TRP A 90 9.44 -17.49 12.68
C TRP A 90 9.19 -17.85 11.22
N GLU A 91 9.79 -18.95 10.78
CA GLU A 91 9.69 -19.41 9.40
C GLU A 91 9.44 -20.90 9.31
N VAL A 92 8.76 -21.30 8.25
CA VAL A 92 8.49 -22.67 7.85
C VAL A 92 9.06 -22.86 6.44
N ILE A 93 10.11 -23.68 6.32
CA ILE A 93 10.72 -24.05 5.05
C ILE A 93 10.48 -25.54 4.83
N CYS A 94 9.63 -25.89 3.88
CA CYS A 94 9.11 -27.25 3.74
C CYS A 94 8.80 -27.64 2.29
N ASP A 95 8.82 -28.95 2.03
CA ASP A 95 8.29 -29.52 0.79
C ASP A 95 6.77 -29.30 0.71
N LYS A 96 6.30 -28.85 -0.45
CA LYS A 96 4.87 -28.72 -0.75
C LYS A 96 4.12 -30.05 -0.63
N ALA A 97 4.80 -31.16 -0.93
CA ALA A 97 4.27 -32.52 -0.80
C ALA A 97 3.85 -32.86 0.63
N PHE A 98 4.51 -32.29 1.66
CA PHE A 98 4.15 -32.53 3.06
C PHE A 98 2.72 -32.11 3.38
N PHE A 99 2.24 -31.02 2.75
CA PHE A 99 0.87 -30.52 2.90
C PHE A 99 -0.07 -30.95 1.78
N ASN A 100 0.39 -31.79 0.85
CA ASN A 100 -0.35 -32.18 -0.36
C ASN A 100 -0.89 -30.97 -1.14
N VAL A 101 -0.03 -29.96 -1.36
CA VAL A 101 -0.38 -28.75 -2.11
C VAL A 101 0.54 -28.57 -3.31
N HIS A 102 0.07 -27.89 -4.36
CA HIS A 102 0.89 -27.46 -5.49
C HIS A 102 1.28 -25.97 -5.39
N LEU A 103 0.38 -25.17 -4.85
CA LEU A 103 0.56 -23.75 -4.58
C LEU A 103 0.09 -23.43 -3.16
N PRO A 104 0.69 -22.42 -2.50
CA PRO A 104 0.18 -21.93 -1.23
C PRO A 104 -1.27 -21.44 -1.37
N THR A 105 -2.14 -21.92 -0.49
CA THR A 105 -3.57 -21.54 -0.46
C THR A 105 -3.90 -20.88 0.87
N ARG A 106 -5.03 -20.17 0.93
CA ARG A 106 -5.56 -19.64 2.20
C ARG A 106 -5.73 -20.73 3.27
N ARG A 107 -6.10 -21.95 2.86
CA ARG A 107 -6.17 -23.11 3.76
C ARG A 107 -4.79 -23.46 4.33
N LEU A 108 -3.76 -23.49 3.49
CA LEU A 108 -2.39 -23.71 3.95
C LEU A 108 -1.95 -22.63 4.93
N PHE A 109 -2.21 -21.35 4.65
CA PHE A 109 -1.85 -20.25 5.56
C PHE A 109 -2.53 -20.43 6.93
N LYS A 110 -3.82 -20.76 6.95
CA LYS A 110 -4.51 -21.09 8.21
C LYS A 110 -3.82 -22.25 8.94
N THR A 111 -3.47 -23.33 8.25
CA THR A 111 -2.75 -24.46 8.83
C THR A 111 -1.39 -24.05 9.42
N LEU A 112 -0.66 -23.18 8.73
CA LEU A 112 0.67 -22.73 9.17
C LEU A 112 0.62 -21.71 10.31
N CYS A 113 -0.42 -20.90 10.40
CA CYS A 113 -0.65 -19.97 11.51
C CYS A 113 -1.21 -20.65 12.77
N SER A 114 -1.93 -21.77 12.61
CA SER A 114 -2.58 -22.48 13.72
C SER A 114 -1.62 -22.90 14.86
N PRO A 115 -0.40 -23.42 14.58
CA PRO A 115 0.64 -23.61 15.57
C PRO A 115 0.93 -22.40 16.45
N VAL A 116 1.01 -21.21 15.84
CA VAL A 116 1.34 -19.97 16.54
C VAL A 116 0.15 -19.49 17.36
N THR A 117 -1.08 -19.59 16.85
CA THR A 117 -2.28 -19.33 17.66
C THR A 117 -2.36 -20.26 18.88
N THR A 118 -2.00 -21.55 18.72
CA THR A 118 -1.97 -22.52 19.81
C THR A 118 -0.89 -22.17 20.85
N SER A 119 0.25 -21.64 20.40
CA SER A 119 1.31 -21.18 21.31
C SER A 119 0.89 -19.98 22.17
N LEU A 120 0.10 -19.06 21.61
CA LEU A 120 -0.41 -17.89 22.33
C LEU A 120 -1.36 -18.30 23.47
N SER A 121 -2.12 -19.38 23.29
CA SER A 121 -2.98 -19.92 24.36
C SER A 121 -2.21 -20.40 25.59
N LEU A 122 -0.92 -20.75 25.46
CA LEU A 122 -0.06 -21.07 26.61
C LEU A 122 0.23 -19.85 27.50
N PHE A 123 0.10 -18.64 26.94
CA PHE A 123 0.17 -17.38 27.67
C PHE A 123 -1.23 -16.88 28.10
N GLY A 124 -2.28 -17.69 27.94
CA GLY A 124 -3.66 -17.30 28.24
C GLY A 124 -4.31 -16.42 27.17
N ILE A 125 -3.65 -16.22 26.02
CA ILE A 125 -4.14 -15.36 24.93
C ILE A 125 -4.96 -16.19 23.93
N GLN A 126 -6.18 -15.74 23.63
CA GLN A 126 -7.01 -16.30 22.56
C GLN A 126 -6.75 -15.56 21.26
N ALA A 127 -6.02 -16.19 20.35
CA ALA A 127 -5.69 -15.63 19.04
C ALA A 127 -6.27 -16.49 17.92
N GLU A 128 -6.61 -15.85 16.80
CA GLU A 128 -7.14 -16.53 15.63
C GLU A 128 -6.49 -16.09 14.33
N PHE A 129 -6.60 -16.94 13.31
CA PHE A 129 -6.14 -16.60 11.97
C PHE A 129 -7.13 -15.64 11.31
N ARG A 130 -6.66 -14.44 10.97
CA ARG A 130 -7.39 -13.48 10.14
C ARG A 130 -6.91 -13.54 8.69
N PRO A 131 -7.78 -13.94 7.76
CA PRO A 131 -7.52 -13.82 6.32
C PRO A 131 -7.19 -12.37 5.89
N PRO A 132 -6.31 -12.18 4.90
CA PRO A 132 -5.68 -13.22 4.10
C PRO A 132 -4.45 -13.87 4.75
N ASN A 133 -3.76 -13.20 5.68
CA ASN A 133 -2.42 -13.59 6.14
C ASN A 133 -2.02 -13.04 7.52
N ASP A 134 -2.95 -12.80 8.43
CA ASP A 134 -2.66 -12.26 9.77
C ASP A 134 -3.04 -13.25 10.89
N ILE A 135 -2.45 -13.05 12.07
CA ILE A 135 -2.96 -13.57 13.34
C ILE A 135 -3.42 -12.38 14.17
N GLU A 136 -4.59 -12.49 14.78
CA GLU A 136 -5.19 -11.40 15.55
C GLU A 136 -5.75 -11.84 16.90
N ILE A 137 -5.96 -10.83 17.75
CA ILE A 137 -6.62 -10.91 19.05
C ILE A 137 -7.68 -9.81 19.04
N GLU A 138 -8.95 -10.18 19.13
CA GLU A 138 -10.07 -9.22 19.14
C GLU A 138 -10.02 -8.21 17.97
N GLY A 139 -9.71 -8.67 16.76
CA GLY A 139 -9.59 -7.80 15.57
C GLY A 139 -8.25 -7.08 15.41
N ARG A 140 -7.34 -7.17 16.41
CA ARG A 140 -6.04 -6.49 16.43
C ARG A 140 -4.91 -7.46 16.08
N LYS A 141 -4.14 -7.13 15.05
CA LYS A 141 -3.05 -7.95 14.51
C LYS A 141 -1.88 -8.08 15.49
N ILE A 142 -1.49 -9.31 15.84
CA ILE A 142 -0.26 -9.62 16.62
C ILE A 142 0.85 -10.25 15.77
N SER A 143 0.51 -10.80 14.61
CA SER A 143 1.46 -11.39 13.66
C SER A 143 1.05 -11.07 12.24
N GLY A 144 2.00 -10.59 11.44
CA GLY A 144 1.87 -10.55 9.99
C GLY A 144 2.59 -11.71 9.36
N THR A 145 1.94 -12.42 8.43
CA THR A 145 2.53 -13.56 7.75
C THR A 145 2.65 -13.35 6.25
N GLY A 146 3.54 -14.10 5.60
CA GLY A 146 3.75 -14.03 4.17
C GLY A 146 4.46 -15.28 3.69
N GLY A 147 4.44 -15.51 2.38
CA GLY A 147 5.11 -16.66 1.82
C GLY A 147 5.58 -16.43 0.39
N THR A 148 6.45 -17.33 -0.03
CA THR A 148 7.00 -17.43 -1.39
C THR A 148 7.26 -18.91 -1.67
N ASP A 149 7.47 -19.28 -2.93
CA ASP A 149 7.70 -20.66 -3.31
C ASP A 149 8.85 -20.84 -4.30
N ALA A 150 9.45 -22.02 -4.28
CA ALA A 150 10.49 -22.42 -5.22
C ALA A 150 10.29 -23.88 -5.60
N LYS A 151 9.93 -24.14 -6.87
CA LYS A 151 9.69 -25.49 -7.42
C LYS A 151 8.73 -26.31 -6.51
N ASN A 152 9.26 -27.32 -5.81
CA ASN A 152 8.56 -28.24 -4.92
C ASN A 152 8.60 -27.83 -3.44
N ALA A 153 9.22 -26.71 -3.08
CA ALA A 153 9.31 -26.19 -1.72
C ALA A 153 8.61 -24.83 -1.58
N PHE A 154 8.31 -24.45 -0.35
CA PHE A 154 7.84 -23.11 -0.01
C PHE A 154 8.52 -22.60 1.26
N LEU A 155 8.56 -21.27 1.38
CA LEU A 155 8.91 -20.57 2.61
C LEU A 155 7.67 -19.78 3.04
N PHE A 156 7.24 -19.99 4.27
CA PHE A 156 6.20 -19.20 4.92
C PHE A 156 6.77 -18.61 6.20
N GLN A 157 6.53 -17.34 6.44
CA GLN A 157 7.11 -16.62 7.57
C GLN A 157 6.06 -15.80 8.28
N GLY A 158 6.30 -15.55 9.56
CA GLY A 158 5.52 -14.61 10.33
C GLY A 158 6.36 -13.84 11.32
N THR A 159 5.86 -12.66 11.69
CA THR A 159 6.37 -11.88 12.81
C THR A 159 5.67 -12.29 14.10
N MET A 160 6.28 -12.02 15.25
CA MET A 160 5.62 -12.01 16.53
C MET A 160 5.89 -10.65 17.14
N LEU A 161 4.84 -9.83 17.25
CA LEU A 161 4.93 -8.54 17.90
C LEU A 161 5.02 -8.78 19.41
N VAL A 162 6.23 -8.61 19.97
CA VAL A 162 6.49 -8.83 21.39
C VAL A 162 6.34 -7.51 22.15
N ASP A 163 7.16 -6.51 21.80
CA ASP A 163 7.11 -5.15 22.33
C ASP A 163 7.86 -4.20 21.38
N PHE A 164 7.15 -3.52 20.49
CA PHE A 164 7.77 -2.81 19.35
C PHE A 164 7.57 -1.30 19.41
N ASP A 165 8.51 -0.57 18.82
CA ASP A 165 8.47 0.90 18.76
C ASP A 165 7.48 1.41 17.70
N VAL A 166 6.27 1.72 18.14
CA VAL A 166 5.17 2.22 17.30
C VAL A 166 5.51 3.57 16.65
N ASP A 167 6.18 4.48 17.37
CA ASP A 167 6.49 5.82 16.86
C ASP A 167 7.54 5.74 15.75
N THR A 168 8.61 4.96 15.96
CA THR A 168 9.63 4.73 14.93
C THR A 168 9.03 4.02 13.71
N MET A 169 8.18 3.00 13.92
CA MET A 169 7.47 2.33 12.81
C MET A 169 6.66 3.31 11.98
N LEU A 170 5.85 4.14 12.64
CA LEU A 170 5.00 5.13 11.99
C LEU A 170 5.80 6.15 11.18
N ARG A 171 6.94 6.61 11.71
CA ARG A 171 7.80 7.58 11.04
C ARG A 171 8.60 6.96 9.90
N ALA A 172 8.99 5.70 10.01
CA ALA A 172 9.75 4.98 9.00
C ALA A 172 8.89 4.58 7.79
N LEU A 173 7.65 4.16 8.01
CA LEU A 173 6.75 3.68 6.96
C LEU A 173 5.82 4.79 6.42
N ARG A 174 5.58 4.81 5.11
CA ARG A 174 4.57 5.63 4.44
C ARG A 174 3.20 4.96 4.54
N ILE A 175 2.78 4.62 5.76
CA ILE A 175 1.42 4.12 5.98
C ILE A 175 0.47 5.26 5.59
N PRO A 176 -0.61 4.99 4.83
CA PRO A 176 -1.73 5.92 4.72
C PRO A 176 -2.38 6.01 6.10
N VAL A 177 -1.77 6.75 7.02
CA VAL A 177 -2.29 6.94 8.37
C VAL A 177 -3.28 8.07 8.35
N GLU A 178 -4.47 7.75 8.83
CA GLU A 178 -5.50 8.72 9.13
C GLU A 178 -5.07 9.52 10.35
N LYS A 179 -4.60 10.74 10.09
CA LYS A 179 -4.13 11.73 11.07
C LYS A 179 -2.78 11.36 11.62
N LEU A 180 -2.06 12.42 11.96
CA LEU A 180 -0.80 12.44 12.64
C LEU A 180 -1.09 13.14 13.99
N LYS A 181 -0.63 12.60 15.14
CA LYS A 181 -0.77 12.98 16.60
C LYS A 181 -1.35 11.82 17.43
N ALA A 182 -1.06 11.76 18.74
CA ALA A 182 -1.47 10.80 19.80
C ALA A 182 -2.66 9.84 19.55
N LYS A 183 -3.71 10.31 18.87
CA LYS A 183 -4.78 9.48 18.30
C LYS A 183 -4.33 8.43 17.28
N GLU A 184 -3.13 8.54 16.71
CA GLU A 184 -2.50 7.55 15.84
C GLU A 184 -2.03 6.32 16.59
N ILE A 185 -1.40 6.51 17.74
CA ILE A 185 -0.98 5.40 18.59
C ILE A 185 -2.24 4.67 19.04
N ASP A 186 -3.30 5.40 19.39
CA ASP A 186 -4.61 4.81 19.68
C ASP A 186 -5.20 4.08 18.46
N SER A 187 -5.21 4.69 17.26
CA SER A 187 -5.70 4.06 16.02
C SER A 187 -4.87 2.86 15.55
N ILE A 188 -3.58 2.82 15.88
CA ILE A 188 -2.74 1.66 15.65
C ILE A 188 -3.05 0.60 16.68
N ARG A 189 -3.20 0.95 17.95
CA ARG A 189 -3.65 0.03 19.00
C ARG A 189 -5.04 -0.54 18.71
N GLU A 190 -5.87 0.13 17.91
CA GLU A 190 -7.14 -0.41 17.38
C GLU A 190 -6.95 -1.47 16.27
N ARG A 191 -5.78 -1.53 15.62
CA ARG A 191 -5.50 -2.39 14.46
C ARG A 191 -4.43 -3.45 14.69
N VAL A 192 -3.50 -3.21 15.60
CA VAL A 192 -2.38 -4.10 15.94
C VAL A 192 -2.24 -4.19 17.46
N THR A 193 -1.61 -5.27 17.94
CA THR A 193 -1.26 -5.48 19.33
C THR A 193 0.06 -6.23 19.47
N CYS A 194 0.58 -6.36 20.69
CA CYS A 194 1.78 -7.14 20.99
C CYS A 194 1.64 -7.90 22.32
N LEU A 195 2.53 -8.85 22.57
CA LEU A 195 2.52 -9.63 23.81
C LEU A 195 2.59 -8.76 25.07
N ASN A 196 3.41 -7.69 25.05
CA ASN A 196 3.50 -6.79 26.19
C ASN A 196 2.16 -6.15 26.55
N TRP A 197 1.40 -5.70 25.55
CA TRP A 197 0.11 -5.03 25.78
C TRP A 197 -0.96 -6.01 26.26
N GLU A 198 -0.99 -7.22 25.72
CA GLU A 198 -1.99 -8.23 26.10
C GLU A 198 -1.72 -8.86 27.47
N LEU A 199 -0.45 -8.96 27.88
CA LEU A 199 -0.06 -9.60 29.14
C LEU A 199 0.22 -8.60 30.27
N GLY A 200 0.44 -7.33 29.94
CA GLY A 200 0.90 -6.31 30.89
C GLY A 200 2.38 -6.41 31.26
N TYR A 201 3.13 -7.32 30.64
CA TYR A 201 4.57 -7.50 30.79
C TYR A 201 5.17 -8.12 29.51
N THR A 202 6.47 -7.93 29.29
CA THR A 202 7.19 -8.56 28.16
C THR A 202 7.70 -9.95 28.55
N PRO A 203 7.21 -11.06 27.98
CA PRO A 203 7.73 -12.40 28.27
C PRO A 203 9.17 -12.56 27.82
N LEU A 204 9.92 -13.45 28.48
CA LEU A 204 11.27 -13.77 28.03
C LEU A 204 11.23 -14.43 26.66
N LEU A 205 12.20 -14.08 25.81
CA LEU A 205 12.27 -14.59 24.44
C LEU A 205 12.33 -16.13 24.39
N TRP A 206 12.99 -16.76 25.37
CA TRP A 206 13.06 -18.21 25.47
C TRP A 206 11.68 -18.84 25.71
N ASP A 207 10.83 -18.23 26.55
CA ASP A 207 9.46 -18.70 26.79
C ASP A 207 8.62 -18.62 25.50
N ILE A 208 8.75 -17.51 24.77
CA ILE A 208 8.05 -17.30 23.49
C ILE A 208 8.49 -18.37 22.47
N LYS A 209 9.80 -18.58 22.30
CA LYS A 209 10.35 -19.59 21.38
C LYS A 209 9.93 -21.00 21.78
N SER A 210 9.92 -21.32 23.08
CA SER A 210 9.49 -22.61 23.62
C SER A 210 8.01 -22.88 23.34
N ALA A 211 7.14 -21.88 23.56
CA ALA A 211 5.73 -21.97 23.25
C ALA A 211 5.47 -22.17 21.76
N ILE A 212 6.14 -21.40 20.89
CA ILE A 212 6.00 -21.54 19.42
C ILE A 212 6.49 -22.92 18.95
N LYS A 213 7.64 -23.40 19.48
CA LYS A 213 8.14 -24.76 19.23
C LYS A 213 7.08 -25.80 19.58
N HIS A 214 6.50 -25.73 20.79
CA HIS A 214 5.43 -26.64 21.21
C HIS A 214 4.22 -26.57 20.28
N GLY A 215 3.82 -25.36 19.89
CA GLY A 215 2.73 -25.13 18.92
C GLY A 215 2.97 -25.85 17.59
N PHE A 216 4.19 -25.77 17.03
CA PHE A 216 4.54 -26.46 15.79
C PHE A 216 4.62 -27.98 15.94
N GLU A 217 5.22 -28.48 17.02
CA GLU A 217 5.29 -29.93 17.29
C GLU A 217 3.89 -30.55 17.38
N LYS A 218 2.99 -29.91 18.14
CA LYS A 218 1.59 -30.35 18.29
C LYS A 218 0.78 -30.16 17.01
N GLY A 219 0.85 -28.97 16.40
CA GLY A 219 0.02 -28.59 15.26
C GLY A 219 0.36 -29.32 13.96
N LEU A 220 1.63 -29.71 13.77
CA LEU A 220 2.08 -30.43 12.58
C LEU A 220 2.37 -31.93 12.83
N GLY A 221 2.32 -32.40 14.08
CA GLY A 221 2.65 -33.78 14.43
C GLY A 221 4.11 -34.13 14.15
N ILE A 222 5.01 -33.18 14.41
CA ILE A 222 6.45 -33.29 14.14
C ILE A 222 7.25 -33.20 15.45
N ARG A 223 8.52 -33.60 15.40
CA ARG A 223 9.50 -33.33 16.46
C ARG A 223 10.50 -32.29 15.97
N LEU A 224 10.68 -31.21 16.72
CA LEU A 224 11.67 -30.18 16.41
C LEU A 224 12.97 -30.44 17.17
N VAL A 225 14.06 -30.58 16.44
CA VAL A 225 15.41 -30.76 16.99
C VAL A 225 16.29 -29.56 16.67
N PRO A 226 17.06 -29.03 17.64
CA PRO A 226 18.04 -28.00 17.36
C PRO A 226 18.98 -28.42 16.24
N GLY A 227 19.38 -27.48 15.39
CA GLY A 227 20.37 -27.75 14.36
C GLY A 227 20.96 -26.47 13.80
N GLU A 228 22.21 -26.59 13.35
CA GLU A 228 22.93 -25.49 12.73
C GLU A 228 22.80 -25.52 11.20
N MET A 229 23.36 -24.50 10.55
CA MET A 229 23.53 -24.50 9.11
C MET A 229 24.42 -25.67 8.66
N THR A 230 24.07 -26.28 7.54
CA THR A 230 24.94 -27.24 6.85
C THR A 230 26.11 -26.51 6.17
N SER A 231 27.12 -27.25 5.72
CA SER A 231 28.24 -26.68 4.97
C SER A 231 27.79 -26.06 3.64
N ASP A 232 26.83 -26.70 2.96
CA ASP A 232 26.24 -26.16 1.73
C ASP A 232 25.46 -24.88 1.99
N GLU A 233 24.65 -24.84 3.04
CA GLU A 233 23.92 -23.62 3.45
C GLU A 233 24.88 -22.47 3.72
N ARG A 234 25.96 -22.71 4.48
CA ARG A 234 26.98 -21.68 4.74
C ARG A 234 27.64 -21.16 3.45
N LEU A 235 27.92 -22.05 2.50
CA LEU A 235 28.53 -21.69 1.22
C LEU A 235 27.59 -20.81 0.38
N PHE A 236 26.33 -21.23 0.22
CA PHE A 236 25.34 -20.50 -0.55
C PHE A 236 24.95 -19.16 0.11
N PHE A 237 24.77 -19.16 1.43
CA PHE A 237 24.54 -17.95 2.23
C PHE A 237 25.64 -16.91 1.99
N LYS A 238 26.92 -17.31 2.10
CA LYS A 238 28.07 -16.42 1.86
C LYS A 238 28.08 -15.88 0.42
N LYS A 239 27.69 -16.69 -0.56
CA LYS A 239 27.61 -16.30 -1.98
C LYS A 239 26.48 -15.31 -2.25
N LYS A 240 25.32 -15.47 -1.61
CA LYS A 240 24.14 -14.62 -1.83
C LYS A 240 24.19 -13.29 -1.07
N ARG A 241 24.86 -13.23 0.08
CA ARG A 241 24.89 -12.03 0.94
C ARG A 241 25.24 -10.71 0.20
N PRO A 242 26.22 -10.65 -0.74
CA PRO A 242 26.49 -9.43 -1.49
C PRO A 242 25.29 -8.93 -2.33
N HIS A 243 24.49 -9.84 -2.89
CA HIS A 243 23.30 -9.49 -3.67
C HIS A 243 22.26 -8.79 -2.78
N TYR A 244 21.98 -9.32 -1.60
CA TYR A 244 20.99 -8.76 -0.66
C TYR A 244 21.44 -7.46 0.02
N ARG A 245 22.72 -7.11 -0.06
CA ARG A 245 23.26 -5.79 0.32
C ARG A 245 23.19 -4.78 -0.82
N SER A 246 22.96 -5.23 -2.05
CA SER A 246 23.04 -4.37 -3.23
C SER A 246 21.81 -3.50 -3.40
N ARG A 247 22.00 -2.29 -3.94
CA ARG A 247 20.90 -1.43 -4.37
C ARG A 247 20.08 -2.08 -5.51
N GLN A 248 20.68 -2.97 -6.30
CA GLN A 248 19.98 -3.72 -7.33
C GLN A 248 18.83 -4.56 -6.76
N TRP A 249 19.02 -5.18 -5.59
CA TRP A 249 17.97 -5.93 -4.91
C TRP A 249 16.99 -5.02 -4.17
N ILE A 250 17.53 -4.12 -3.33
CA ILE A 250 16.70 -3.26 -2.46
C ILE A 250 15.77 -2.38 -3.32
N ASP A 251 16.31 -1.76 -4.37
CA ASP A 251 15.59 -0.91 -5.31
C ASP A 251 15.11 -1.68 -6.56
N ALA A 252 14.97 -3.02 -6.50
CA ALA A 252 14.58 -3.83 -7.67
C ALA A 252 13.25 -3.38 -8.29
N VAL A 253 12.29 -2.96 -7.45
CA VAL A 253 11.05 -2.33 -7.88
C VAL A 253 11.22 -0.82 -7.81
N ASN A 254 11.80 -0.27 -8.87
CA ASN A 254 12.02 1.16 -9.05
C ASN A 254 11.54 1.57 -10.44
N PRO A 255 10.23 1.83 -10.61
CA PRO A 255 9.67 2.30 -11.87
C PRO A 255 10.42 3.54 -12.37
N ARG A 256 11.12 3.43 -13.51
CA ARG A 256 11.86 4.55 -14.11
C ARG A 256 11.12 5.04 -15.33
N PHE A 257 10.44 6.17 -15.18
CA PHE A 257 9.68 6.78 -16.25
C PHE A 257 9.77 8.30 -16.18
N GLN A 258 9.54 8.95 -17.31
CA GLN A 258 9.33 10.40 -17.34
C GLN A 258 7.89 10.66 -16.94
N LYS A 259 7.65 11.48 -15.92
CA LYS A 259 6.30 11.77 -15.41
C LYS A 259 5.32 12.19 -16.52
N ARG A 260 5.80 12.94 -17.51
CA ARG A 260 5.03 13.38 -18.69
C ARG A 260 4.47 12.26 -19.57
N ASP A 261 5.04 11.07 -19.51
CA ASP A 261 4.65 9.91 -20.33
C ASP A 261 3.86 8.87 -19.53
N ALA A 262 3.56 9.12 -18.25
CA ALA A 262 3.06 8.10 -17.34
C ALA A 262 1.73 8.47 -16.67
N VAL A 263 0.88 7.46 -16.51
CA VAL A 263 -0.38 7.55 -15.77
C VAL A 263 -0.38 6.56 -14.62
N GLN A 264 -0.81 7.02 -13.44
CA GLN A 264 -0.84 6.25 -12.21
C GLN A 264 -2.26 6.07 -11.68
N SER A 265 -2.50 4.88 -11.15
CA SER A 265 -3.76 4.49 -10.50
C SER A 265 -3.48 3.53 -9.36
N ALA A 266 -4.38 3.51 -8.39
CA ALA A 266 -4.28 2.63 -7.23
C ALA A 266 -5.68 2.18 -6.79
N TYR A 267 -5.80 0.92 -6.40
CA TYR A 267 -7.03 0.32 -5.92
C TYR A 267 -6.75 -0.48 -4.65
N LYS A 268 -7.49 -0.19 -3.57
CA LYS A 268 -7.44 -0.97 -2.33
C LYS A 268 -8.56 -2.00 -2.36
N ALA A 269 -8.19 -3.25 -2.60
CA ALA A 269 -9.05 -4.42 -2.41
C ALA A 269 -8.92 -4.96 -0.97
N GLU A 270 -9.79 -5.90 -0.61
CA GLU A 270 -9.78 -6.55 0.71
C GLU A 270 -8.45 -7.24 1.01
N ALA A 271 -7.90 -7.95 0.01
CA ALA A 271 -6.67 -8.72 0.16
C ALA A 271 -5.38 -7.93 -0.12
N GLY A 272 -5.47 -6.65 -0.52
CA GLY A 272 -4.30 -5.82 -0.76
C GLY A 272 -4.55 -4.58 -1.64
N MET A 273 -3.57 -3.69 -1.68
CA MET A 273 -3.46 -2.57 -2.59
C MET A 273 -2.76 -2.98 -3.87
N ILE A 274 -3.33 -2.57 -5.00
CA ILE A 274 -2.79 -2.76 -6.35
C ILE A 274 -2.55 -1.38 -6.94
N ARG A 275 -1.34 -1.11 -7.42
CA ARG A 275 -0.97 0.15 -8.09
C ARG A 275 -0.45 -0.14 -9.47
N PHE A 276 -0.93 0.64 -10.43
CA PHE A 276 -0.55 0.54 -11.83
C PHE A 276 0.10 1.85 -12.25
N THR A 277 1.30 1.77 -12.80
CA THR A 277 1.94 2.86 -13.52
C THR A 277 2.08 2.47 -14.99
N LEU A 278 1.29 3.10 -15.86
CA LEU A 278 1.33 2.88 -17.30
C LEU A 278 2.19 3.97 -17.94
N VAL A 279 3.24 3.57 -18.66
CA VAL A 279 4.01 4.47 -19.53
C VAL A 279 3.46 4.33 -20.94
N VAL A 280 2.98 5.41 -21.53
CA VAL A 280 2.21 5.35 -22.78
C VAL A 280 2.85 6.17 -23.89
N ASN A 281 2.66 5.72 -25.13
CA ASN A 281 2.92 6.49 -26.34
C ASN A 281 1.56 6.88 -26.91
N LEU A 282 1.09 8.09 -26.62
CA LEU A 282 -0.22 8.58 -27.07
C LEU A 282 -0.32 8.67 -28.61
N PRO A 283 0.68 9.22 -29.35
CA PRO A 283 0.63 9.24 -30.82
C PRO A 283 0.42 7.86 -31.46
N GLN A 284 1.05 6.82 -30.91
CA GLN A 284 0.91 5.44 -31.39
C GLN A 284 -0.23 4.67 -30.73
N LYS A 285 -0.91 5.27 -29.73
CA LYS A 285 -1.91 4.63 -28.87
C LYS A 285 -1.46 3.28 -28.32
N ARG A 286 -0.23 3.22 -27.80
CA ARG A 286 0.39 1.99 -27.27
C ARG A 286 0.88 2.15 -25.84
N LEU A 287 0.81 1.06 -25.09
CA LEU A 287 1.42 0.91 -23.78
C LEU A 287 2.92 0.63 -23.98
N LYS A 288 3.78 1.61 -23.71
CA LYS A 288 5.23 1.48 -23.83
C LYS A 288 5.80 0.60 -22.72
N ASP A 289 5.31 0.78 -21.50
CA ASP A 289 5.73 0.00 -20.34
C ASP A 289 4.63 0.01 -19.27
N ILE A 290 4.68 -0.95 -18.34
CA ILE A 290 3.77 -1.01 -17.21
C ILE A 290 4.51 -1.54 -15.98
N TYR A 291 4.23 -0.93 -14.83
CA TYR A 291 4.69 -1.38 -13.54
C TYR A 291 3.49 -1.65 -12.65
N ILE A 292 3.40 -2.85 -12.11
CA ILE A 292 2.37 -3.28 -11.17
C ILE A 292 3.03 -3.48 -9.81
N THR A 293 2.66 -2.65 -8.85
CA THR A 293 3.17 -2.72 -7.47
C THR A 293 2.02 -2.93 -6.49
N GLY A 294 2.34 -3.40 -5.28
CA GLY A 294 1.31 -3.61 -4.26
C GLY A 294 1.76 -4.41 -3.06
N ASP A 295 0.89 -4.52 -2.06
CA ASP A 295 1.13 -5.21 -0.78
C ASP A 295 0.58 -6.65 -0.75
N PHE A 296 0.40 -7.28 -1.92
CA PHE A 296 -0.17 -8.62 -2.07
C PHE A 296 0.89 -9.74 -2.21
N LEU A 297 0.44 -10.99 -2.11
CA LEU A 297 1.26 -12.20 -2.26
C LEU A 297 0.99 -12.84 -3.63
N SER A 298 1.98 -12.84 -4.53
CA SER A 298 1.85 -13.44 -5.87
C SER A 298 2.62 -14.75 -5.99
N PHE A 299 1.99 -15.76 -6.58
CA PHE A 299 2.57 -17.07 -6.84
C PHE A 299 2.40 -17.47 -8.33
N PRO A 300 3.46 -17.94 -9.01
CA PRO A 300 4.86 -17.82 -8.59
C PRO A 300 5.30 -16.34 -8.51
N SER A 301 6.36 -16.04 -7.77
CA SER A 301 6.82 -14.66 -7.55
C SER A 301 7.14 -13.89 -8.84
N ARG A 302 7.53 -14.59 -9.91
CA ARG A 302 7.80 -14.01 -11.23
C ARG A 302 6.56 -13.69 -12.07
N ALA A 303 5.39 -14.21 -11.71
CA ALA A 303 4.19 -14.15 -12.55
C ALA A 303 3.75 -12.72 -12.85
N LEU A 304 3.95 -11.80 -11.90
CA LEU A 304 3.62 -10.38 -12.11
C LEU A 304 4.51 -9.73 -13.17
N TYR A 305 5.82 -10.04 -13.19
CA TYR A 305 6.73 -9.57 -14.23
C TYR A 305 6.40 -10.18 -15.59
N ASP A 306 5.97 -11.44 -15.63
CA ASP A 306 5.51 -12.09 -16.85
C ASP A 306 4.23 -11.40 -17.39
N LEU A 307 3.33 -10.95 -16.50
CA LEU A 307 2.13 -10.18 -16.85
C LEU A 307 2.49 -8.78 -17.38
N GLU A 308 3.38 -8.06 -16.71
CA GLU A 308 3.90 -6.77 -17.18
C GLU A 308 4.52 -6.90 -18.59
N ALA A 309 5.32 -7.94 -18.81
CA ALA A 309 5.95 -8.22 -20.10
C ALA A 309 4.91 -8.52 -21.20
N ALA A 310 3.83 -9.24 -20.87
CA ALA A 310 2.75 -9.52 -21.82
C ALA A 310 1.93 -8.28 -22.17
N LEU A 311 1.75 -7.36 -21.22
CA LEU A 311 1.05 -6.09 -21.45
C LEU A 311 1.92 -5.09 -22.24
N ARG A 312 3.25 -5.13 -22.08
CA ARG A 312 4.18 -4.22 -22.76
C ARG A 312 4.03 -4.27 -24.28
N GLY A 313 3.93 -3.09 -24.89
CA GLY A 313 3.77 -2.91 -26.34
C GLY A 313 2.33 -3.02 -26.84
N SER A 314 1.39 -3.45 -26.00
CA SER A 314 -0.01 -3.63 -26.37
C SER A 314 -0.69 -2.32 -26.79
N PRO A 315 -1.69 -2.37 -27.69
CA PRO A 315 -2.54 -1.21 -27.94
C PRO A 315 -3.25 -0.76 -26.66
N LEU A 316 -3.50 0.55 -26.53
CA LEU A 316 -4.32 1.14 -25.46
C LEU A 316 -5.81 0.87 -25.71
N ASP A 317 -6.15 -0.41 -25.86
CA ASP A 317 -7.51 -0.90 -26.03
C ASP A 317 -7.93 -1.68 -24.79
N ARG A 318 -9.08 -1.31 -24.22
CA ARG A 318 -9.58 -1.88 -22.96
C ARG A 318 -9.81 -3.37 -23.08
N THR A 319 -10.49 -3.81 -24.15
CA THR A 319 -10.85 -5.21 -24.36
C THR A 319 -9.62 -6.08 -24.50
N HIS A 320 -8.62 -5.60 -25.24
CA HIS A 320 -7.36 -6.30 -25.45
C HIS A 320 -6.55 -6.44 -24.16
N LEU A 321 -6.35 -5.34 -23.42
CA LEU A 321 -5.60 -5.37 -22.16
C LEU A 321 -6.30 -6.23 -21.10
N HIS A 322 -7.64 -6.16 -21.02
CA HIS A 322 -8.44 -7.06 -20.18
C HIS A 322 -8.26 -8.52 -20.58
N GLY A 323 -8.23 -8.83 -21.88
CA GLY A 323 -7.99 -10.18 -22.38
C GLY A 323 -6.66 -10.76 -21.90
N ILE A 324 -5.59 -9.97 -21.92
CA ILE A 324 -4.26 -10.37 -21.42
C ILE A 324 -4.30 -10.61 -19.91
N VAL A 325 -4.86 -9.69 -19.12
CA VAL A 325 -4.95 -9.88 -17.66
C VAL A 325 -5.79 -11.12 -17.34
N ARG A 326 -6.90 -11.31 -18.04
CA ARG A 326 -7.80 -12.45 -17.84
C ARG A 326 -7.12 -13.78 -18.10
N SER A 327 -6.38 -13.91 -19.21
CA SER A 327 -5.72 -15.18 -19.54
C SER A 327 -4.73 -15.60 -18.46
N PHE A 328 -4.03 -14.66 -17.83
CA PHE A 328 -3.12 -14.99 -16.73
C PHE A 328 -3.83 -15.62 -15.51
N PHE A 329 -5.02 -15.14 -15.16
CA PHE A 329 -5.81 -15.71 -14.06
C PHE A 329 -6.51 -17.01 -14.47
N ASP A 330 -7.14 -17.05 -15.65
CA ASP A 330 -7.89 -18.22 -16.14
C ASP A 330 -6.97 -19.43 -16.38
N GLU A 331 -5.77 -19.21 -16.95
CA GLU A 331 -4.75 -20.23 -17.19
C GLU A 331 -3.93 -20.54 -15.91
N LYS A 332 -4.25 -19.91 -14.77
CA LYS A 332 -3.53 -20.04 -13.50
C LYS A 332 -2.02 -19.77 -13.60
N ARG A 333 -1.62 -18.88 -14.51
CA ARG A 333 -0.23 -18.40 -14.63
C ARG A 333 0.16 -17.50 -13.48
N ILE A 334 -0.83 -16.84 -12.86
CA ILE A 334 -0.68 -16.07 -11.64
C ILE A 334 -1.77 -16.48 -10.64
N THR A 335 -1.40 -16.60 -9.37
CA THR A 335 -2.33 -16.82 -8.27
C THR A 335 -2.01 -15.84 -7.16
N ILE A 336 -3.01 -15.05 -6.77
CA ILE A 336 -2.89 -14.07 -5.68
C ILE A 336 -4.03 -14.36 -4.68
N PRO A 337 -3.75 -14.86 -3.47
CA PRO A 337 -4.80 -15.18 -2.52
C PRO A 337 -5.70 -13.97 -2.23
N GLY A 338 -6.99 -14.09 -2.57
CA GLY A 338 -7.99 -13.05 -2.34
C GLY A 338 -8.06 -11.95 -3.40
N LEU A 339 -7.26 -12.02 -4.48
CA LEU A 339 -7.34 -11.11 -5.62
C LEU A 339 -7.48 -11.89 -6.92
N GLY A 340 -8.42 -11.50 -7.78
CA GLY A 340 -8.63 -12.09 -9.09
C GLY A 340 -8.55 -11.07 -10.22
N PHE A 341 -9.04 -11.49 -11.38
CA PHE A 341 -9.13 -10.65 -12.58
C PHE A 341 -9.88 -9.34 -12.31
N HIS A 342 -10.99 -9.40 -11.56
CA HIS A 342 -11.85 -8.25 -11.30
C HIS A 342 -11.11 -7.13 -10.56
N GLU A 343 -10.32 -7.46 -9.53
CA GLU A 343 -9.59 -6.45 -8.76
C GLU A 343 -8.45 -5.83 -9.57
N PHE A 344 -7.85 -6.58 -10.50
CA PHE A 344 -6.76 -6.09 -11.36
C PHE A 344 -7.23 -5.17 -12.49
N VAL A 345 -8.43 -5.37 -13.02
CA VAL A 345 -8.95 -4.48 -14.07
C VAL A 345 -9.43 -3.14 -13.55
N VAL A 346 -9.77 -3.01 -12.26
CA VAL A 346 -10.19 -1.73 -11.67
C VAL A 346 -9.12 -0.64 -11.80
N PRO A 347 -7.88 -0.80 -11.28
CA PRO A 347 -6.84 0.22 -11.46
C PRO A 347 -6.44 0.37 -12.93
N LEU A 348 -6.43 -0.70 -13.71
CA LEU A 348 -6.18 -0.62 -15.15
C LEU A 348 -7.19 0.30 -15.85
N ASP A 349 -8.48 0.14 -15.57
CA ASP A 349 -9.55 0.95 -16.13
C ASP A 349 -9.45 2.40 -15.65
N GLN A 350 -9.12 2.63 -14.37
CA GLN A 350 -8.85 3.98 -13.86
C GLN A 350 -7.71 4.66 -14.62
N ALA A 351 -6.61 3.94 -14.90
CA ALA A 351 -5.50 4.48 -15.68
C ALA A 351 -5.92 4.78 -17.13
N LEU A 352 -6.69 3.89 -17.78
CA LEU A 352 -7.21 4.11 -19.12
C LEU A 352 -8.18 5.30 -19.20
N GLU A 353 -9.05 5.48 -18.20
CA GLU A 353 -9.93 6.66 -18.12
C GLU A 353 -9.13 7.94 -17.91
N LYS A 354 -8.07 7.93 -17.10
CA LYS A 354 -7.15 9.07 -16.98
C LYS A 354 -6.45 9.40 -18.30
N ILE A 355 -6.04 8.39 -19.07
CA ILE A 355 -5.43 8.60 -20.40
C ILE A 355 -6.41 9.33 -21.34
N LYS A 356 -7.70 9.01 -21.31
CA LYS A 356 -8.72 9.69 -22.13
C LYS A 356 -8.89 11.18 -21.77
N ILE A 357 -8.50 11.61 -20.56
CA ILE A 357 -8.50 13.03 -20.19
C ILE A 357 -7.51 13.81 -21.06
N ALA A 358 -6.42 13.17 -21.52
CA ALA A 358 -5.43 13.82 -22.38
C ALA A 358 -6.00 14.23 -23.75
N ASP A 359 -7.08 13.59 -24.21
CA ASP A 359 -7.78 13.96 -25.45
C ASP A 359 -8.37 15.38 -25.38
N PHE A 360 -8.52 15.95 -24.18
CA PHE A 360 -8.97 17.33 -23.94
C PHE A 360 -7.81 18.35 -23.87
N GLY A 361 -6.60 17.95 -24.30
CA GLY A 361 -5.43 18.83 -24.34
C GLY A 361 -4.68 18.95 -23.01
N LEU A 362 -4.91 18.03 -22.07
CA LEU A 362 -4.21 17.96 -20.79
C LEU A 362 -2.95 17.09 -20.91
N SER A 363 -1.88 17.48 -20.20
CA SER A 363 -0.71 16.62 -20.03
C SER A 363 -1.05 15.41 -19.16
N LEU A 364 -0.32 14.30 -19.30
CA LEU A 364 -0.55 13.12 -18.45
C LEU A 364 -0.26 13.40 -16.97
N GLU A 365 0.66 14.33 -16.70
CA GLU A 365 0.92 14.83 -15.35
C GLU A 365 -0.33 15.49 -14.76
N HIS A 366 -0.99 16.37 -15.51
CA HIS A 366 -2.28 16.94 -15.11
C HIS A 366 -3.37 15.88 -14.98
N CYS A 367 -3.41 14.88 -15.88
CA CYS A 367 -4.38 13.78 -15.80
C CYS A 367 -4.23 12.97 -14.50
N ASN A 368 -3.01 12.82 -13.98
CA ASN A 368 -2.79 12.12 -12.71
C ASN A 368 -3.36 12.86 -11.50
N LEU A 369 -3.49 14.18 -11.60
CA LEU A 369 -4.03 15.08 -10.58
C LEU A 369 -5.56 15.27 -10.68
N ILE A 370 -6.21 14.56 -11.60
CA ILE A 370 -7.66 14.66 -11.81
C ILE A 370 -8.35 13.39 -11.32
N SER A 371 -9.38 13.60 -10.51
CA SER A 371 -10.33 12.59 -10.06
C SER A 371 -11.73 12.93 -10.56
N VAL A 372 -12.56 11.92 -10.84
CA VAL A 372 -13.94 12.10 -11.31
C VAL A 372 -14.93 11.40 -10.39
N ALA A 373 -16.08 12.04 -10.17
CA ALA A 373 -17.19 11.51 -9.41
C ALA A 373 -18.46 11.46 -10.27
N ASN A 374 -19.20 10.35 -10.20
CA ASN A 374 -20.50 10.15 -10.87
C ASN A 374 -20.52 10.44 -12.38
N GLY A 375 -19.47 10.05 -13.11
CA GLY A 375 -19.36 10.19 -14.56
C GLY A 375 -17.92 10.06 -15.05
N SER A 376 -17.73 10.12 -16.37
CA SER A 376 -16.41 10.30 -16.98
C SER A 376 -16.11 11.79 -17.18
N PHE A 377 -14.83 12.15 -17.30
CA PHE A 377 -14.39 13.52 -17.58
C PHE A 377 -15.16 14.13 -18.77
N GLN A 378 -15.26 13.39 -19.88
CA GLN A 378 -16.03 13.79 -21.06
C GLN A 378 -17.49 14.10 -20.74
N THR A 379 -18.19 13.18 -20.06
CA THR A 379 -19.62 13.37 -19.76
C THR A 379 -19.86 14.54 -18.80
N ILE A 380 -18.91 14.82 -17.90
CA ILE A 380 -18.99 15.92 -16.95
C ILE A 380 -18.74 17.26 -17.66
N ILE A 381 -17.73 17.33 -18.52
CA ILE A 381 -17.47 18.51 -19.35
C ILE A 381 -18.67 18.83 -20.26
N GLN A 382 -19.26 17.83 -20.91
CA GLN A 382 -20.46 18.00 -21.74
C GLN A 382 -21.68 18.54 -20.97
N LYS A 383 -21.77 18.26 -19.67
CA LYS A 383 -22.81 18.80 -18.77
C LYS A 383 -22.60 20.27 -18.42
N LYS A 384 -21.49 20.88 -18.85
CA LYS A 384 -21.11 22.28 -18.58
C LYS A 384 -21.15 22.60 -17.08
N PRO A 385 -20.13 22.18 -16.32
CA PRO A 385 -20.07 22.42 -14.88
C PRO A 385 -20.32 23.90 -14.57
N SER A 386 -21.19 24.19 -13.60
CA SER A 386 -21.61 25.58 -13.32
C SER A 386 -21.21 26.07 -11.93
N VAL A 387 -20.57 25.21 -11.13
CA VAL A 387 -20.13 25.50 -9.77
C VAL A 387 -18.66 25.13 -9.61
N LEU A 388 -17.88 26.04 -9.01
CA LEU A 388 -16.49 25.82 -8.62
C LEU A 388 -16.39 25.77 -7.09
N LEU A 389 -15.94 24.65 -6.55
CA LEU A 389 -15.76 24.42 -5.11
C LEU A 389 -14.27 24.50 -4.74
N LEU A 390 -13.91 25.48 -3.93
CA LEU A 390 -12.53 25.72 -3.51
C LEU A 390 -12.35 25.38 -2.03
N PRO A 391 -11.23 24.75 -1.62
CA PRO A 391 -11.05 24.33 -0.25
C PRO A 391 -10.56 25.51 0.61
N TYR A 392 -11.14 25.67 1.80
CA TYR A 392 -10.75 26.75 2.72
C TYR A 392 -9.25 26.72 3.09
N CYS A 393 -8.63 25.53 3.10
CA CYS A 393 -7.23 25.33 3.45
C CYS A 393 -6.25 25.97 2.46
N ALA A 394 -6.72 26.40 1.28
CA ALA A 394 -5.92 27.17 0.34
C ALA A 394 -5.90 28.68 0.62
N LYS A 395 -6.73 29.17 1.54
CA LYS A 395 -6.62 30.54 2.07
C LYS A 395 -5.37 30.63 2.96
N HIS A 396 -4.87 31.83 3.22
CA HIS A 396 -3.85 32.05 4.25
C HIS A 396 -4.39 31.67 5.63
N THR A 397 -3.50 31.29 6.54
CA THR A 397 -3.84 30.93 7.93
C THR A 397 -4.49 32.10 8.66
N ASP A 398 -3.98 33.30 8.36
CA ASP A 398 -4.37 34.56 9.01
C ASP A 398 -5.49 35.29 8.23
N CYS A 399 -6.04 34.65 7.18
CA CYS A 399 -7.11 35.22 6.39
C CYS A 399 -8.40 35.36 7.22
N ASP A 400 -8.92 36.58 7.32
CA ASP A 400 -10.19 36.90 7.99
C ASP A 400 -11.40 36.13 7.43
N LEU A 401 -11.32 35.74 6.15
CA LEU A 401 -12.33 34.94 5.47
C LEU A 401 -12.02 33.45 5.42
N ARG A 402 -11.00 32.93 6.15
CA ARG A 402 -10.58 31.52 6.08
C ARG A 402 -11.76 30.56 6.23
N TYR A 403 -12.58 30.76 7.26
CA TYR A 403 -13.72 29.88 7.57
C TYR A 403 -15.07 30.41 7.03
N HIS A 404 -15.02 31.26 6.00
CA HIS A 404 -16.19 31.80 5.33
C HIS A 404 -16.31 31.29 3.89
N LYS A 405 -17.54 31.26 3.39
CA LYS A 405 -17.86 30.79 2.02
C LYS A 405 -17.26 31.67 0.93
N GLY A 406 -17.02 32.95 1.18
CA GLY A 406 -16.58 33.94 0.19
C GLY A 406 -15.06 34.12 0.08
N CYS A 407 -14.64 34.94 -0.88
CA CYS A 407 -13.28 35.45 -1.03
C CYS A 407 -13.34 36.93 -1.48
N LYS A 408 -12.47 37.78 -0.92
CA LYS A 408 -12.33 39.19 -1.32
C LYS A 408 -11.42 39.39 -2.52
N MET A 409 -10.74 38.34 -3.00
CA MET A 409 -9.71 38.43 -4.04
C MET A 409 -8.65 39.49 -3.69
N CYS A 410 -8.11 39.43 -2.47
CA CYS A 410 -7.25 40.46 -1.87
C CYS A 410 -5.96 40.76 -2.64
N GLY A 411 -5.52 39.87 -3.53
CA GLY A 411 -4.27 40.03 -4.29
C GLY A 411 -3.00 39.80 -3.47
N GLU A 412 -3.12 39.26 -2.24
CA GLU A 412 -1.96 38.94 -1.40
C GLU A 412 -1.05 37.90 -2.03
N ASP A 413 0.26 38.16 -1.96
CA ASP A 413 1.28 37.27 -2.49
C ASP A 413 1.20 35.88 -1.83
N GLY A 414 1.30 34.86 -2.68
CA GLY A 414 1.29 33.46 -2.28
C GLY A 414 -0.10 32.85 -2.01
N CYS A 415 -1.17 33.65 -1.97
CA CYS A 415 -2.56 33.17 -1.85
C CYS A 415 -3.11 32.72 -3.21
N THR A 416 -3.37 31.42 -3.38
CA THR A 416 -3.91 30.87 -4.65
C THR A 416 -5.44 30.97 -4.74
N MET A 417 -6.13 31.27 -3.64
CA MET A 417 -7.60 31.34 -3.61
C MET A 417 -8.16 32.51 -4.41
N GLY A 418 -7.57 33.70 -4.31
CA GLY A 418 -8.01 34.87 -5.08
C GLY A 418 -7.98 34.62 -6.59
N PRO A 419 -6.82 34.21 -7.16
CA PRO A 419 -6.71 33.86 -8.57
C PRO A 419 -7.66 32.73 -8.99
N ALA A 420 -7.80 31.66 -8.21
CA ALA A 420 -8.74 30.57 -8.50
C ALA A 420 -10.20 31.05 -8.53
N TRP A 421 -10.54 31.97 -7.62
CA TRP A 421 -11.86 32.59 -7.56
C TRP A 421 -12.15 33.41 -8.81
N THR A 422 -11.20 34.23 -9.23
CA THR A 422 -11.29 35.04 -10.46
C THR A 422 -11.47 34.17 -11.70
N LEU A 423 -10.76 33.03 -11.79
CA LEU A 423 -10.92 32.08 -12.91
C LEU A 423 -12.36 31.55 -12.99
N GLY A 424 -12.94 31.10 -11.88
CA GLY A 424 -14.33 30.63 -11.88
C GLY A 424 -15.35 31.70 -12.26
N LEU A 425 -15.16 32.94 -11.78
CA LEU A 425 -16.05 34.06 -12.14
C LEU A 425 -15.96 34.44 -13.62
N LYS A 426 -14.76 34.37 -14.22
CA LYS A 426 -14.54 34.65 -15.64
C LYS A 426 -15.40 33.75 -16.53
N ASP A 427 -15.54 32.48 -16.15
CA ASP A 427 -16.35 31.49 -16.86
C ASP A 427 -17.80 31.42 -16.34
N ARG A 428 -18.26 32.46 -15.62
CA ARG A 428 -19.62 32.61 -15.09
C ARG A 428 -20.05 31.48 -14.14
N MET A 429 -19.09 30.81 -13.51
CA MET A 429 -19.38 29.79 -12.52
C MET A 429 -19.76 30.42 -11.17
N LYS A 430 -20.63 29.73 -10.43
CA LYS A 430 -20.82 30.03 -9.00
C LYS A 430 -19.61 29.50 -8.24
N VAL A 431 -18.83 30.38 -7.61
CA VAL A 431 -17.65 29.99 -6.81
C VAL A 431 -17.99 29.99 -5.32
N LEU A 432 -17.59 28.93 -4.62
CA LEU A 432 -17.81 28.78 -3.18
C LEU A 432 -16.58 28.18 -2.50
N SER A 433 -16.26 28.66 -1.30
CA SER A 433 -15.30 28.02 -0.41
C SER A 433 -15.98 26.94 0.44
N ILE A 434 -15.43 25.74 0.46
CA ILE A 434 -15.86 24.64 1.32
C ILE A 434 -15.02 24.67 2.60
N ILE A 435 -15.68 24.72 3.76
CA ILE A 435 -15.03 24.95 5.08
C ILE A 435 -14.94 23.69 5.95
N SER A 436 -15.73 22.67 5.67
CA SER A 436 -15.66 21.34 6.30
C SER A 436 -16.24 20.28 5.37
N PHE A 437 -16.17 19.00 5.78
CA PHE A 437 -16.80 17.92 5.03
C PHE A 437 -18.35 17.97 5.15
N GLU A 438 -18.89 18.29 6.32
CA GLU A 438 -20.33 18.44 6.55
C GLU A 438 -20.89 19.58 5.70
N ASP A 439 -20.11 20.64 5.57
CA ASP A 439 -20.39 21.77 4.69
C ASP A 439 -20.36 21.35 3.20
N LEU A 440 -19.34 20.59 2.78
CA LEU A 440 -19.30 20.00 1.43
C LEU A 440 -20.54 19.16 1.16
N TRP A 441 -20.89 18.26 2.07
CA TRP A 441 -22.04 17.38 1.94
C TRP A 441 -23.34 18.19 1.78
N THR A 442 -23.52 19.20 2.64
CA THR A 442 -24.66 20.11 2.59
C THR A 442 -24.75 20.83 1.24
N GLU A 443 -23.64 21.34 0.72
CA GLU A 443 -23.62 22.01 -0.58
C GLU A 443 -23.87 21.05 -1.74
N LEU A 444 -23.30 19.84 -1.74
CA LEU A 444 -23.57 18.83 -2.76
C LEU A 444 -25.07 18.46 -2.82
N GLN A 445 -25.72 18.30 -1.66
CA GLN A 445 -27.16 18.02 -1.60
C GLN A 445 -28.00 19.21 -2.08
N LYS A 446 -27.63 20.45 -1.72
CA LYS A 446 -28.28 21.66 -2.23
C LYS A 446 -28.13 21.77 -3.75
N MET A 447 -26.94 21.55 -4.28
CA MET A 447 -26.63 21.59 -5.71
C MET A 447 -27.45 20.56 -6.48
N LYS A 448 -27.55 19.34 -5.96
CA LYS A 448 -28.41 18.28 -6.52
C LYS A 448 -29.89 18.70 -6.55
N LYS A 449 -30.41 19.23 -5.43
CA LYS A 449 -31.80 19.68 -5.32
C LYS A 449 -32.12 20.84 -6.27
N SER A 450 -31.15 21.73 -6.49
CA SER A 450 -31.27 22.87 -7.40
C SER A 450 -31.00 22.52 -8.86
N GLY A 451 -30.79 21.25 -9.20
CA GLY A 451 -30.60 20.81 -10.57
C GLY A 451 -29.26 21.22 -11.19
N VAL A 452 -28.21 21.44 -10.38
CA VAL A 452 -26.87 21.70 -10.91
C VAL A 452 -26.42 20.50 -11.75
N PRO A 453 -26.01 20.70 -13.01
CA PRO A 453 -25.72 19.59 -13.91
C PRO A 453 -24.39 18.89 -13.58
N ALA A 454 -23.39 19.67 -13.19
CA ALA A 454 -22.06 19.22 -12.78
C ALA A 454 -21.28 20.32 -12.05
N TYR A 455 -20.18 19.95 -11.38
CA TYR A 455 -19.28 20.88 -10.70
C TYR A 455 -17.80 20.57 -10.96
N ILE A 456 -16.94 21.56 -10.72
CA ILE A 456 -15.49 21.39 -10.57
C ILE A 456 -15.15 21.70 -9.13
N GLY A 457 -14.31 20.90 -8.50
CA GLY A 457 -13.84 21.12 -7.14
C GLY A 457 -12.34 20.92 -7.02
N CYS A 458 -11.73 21.47 -5.98
CA CYS A 458 -10.33 21.23 -5.65
C CYS A 458 -10.20 20.60 -4.26
N CYS A 459 -9.49 19.47 -4.15
CA CYS A 459 -9.24 18.79 -2.89
C CYS A 459 -8.02 17.88 -3.01
N CYS A 460 -7.36 17.56 -1.90
CA CYS A 460 -6.22 16.66 -1.94
C CYS A 460 -6.65 15.20 -2.25
N GLN A 461 -5.78 14.41 -2.88
CA GLN A 461 -6.03 12.99 -3.14
C GLN A 461 -6.46 12.18 -1.89
N PRO A 462 -5.83 12.32 -0.71
CA PRO A 462 -6.28 11.62 0.50
C PRO A 462 -7.73 11.96 0.89
N PHE A 463 -8.15 13.22 0.74
CA PHE A 463 -9.52 13.64 1.03
C PHE A 463 -10.50 12.98 0.04
N PHE A 464 -10.18 13.00 -1.26
CA PHE A 464 -11.01 12.37 -2.27
C PHE A 464 -11.15 10.86 -2.04
N ALA A 465 -10.03 10.16 -1.81
CA ALA A 465 -10.00 8.72 -1.59
C ALA A 465 -10.90 8.31 -0.41
N LYS A 466 -10.84 9.07 0.69
CA LYS A 466 -11.66 8.80 1.88
C LYS A 466 -13.15 9.02 1.66
N HIS A 467 -13.52 10.08 0.93
CA HIS A 467 -14.91 10.47 0.73
C HIS A 467 -15.48 9.99 -0.61
N MET A 468 -14.80 9.06 -1.30
CA MET A 468 -15.23 8.55 -2.61
C MET A 468 -16.65 8.00 -2.57
N GLU A 469 -16.99 7.21 -1.55
CA GLU A 469 -18.35 6.66 -1.38
C GLU A 469 -19.37 7.74 -1.07
N ASP A 470 -18.98 8.81 -0.36
CA ASP A 470 -19.86 9.96 -0.13
C ASP A 470 -20.11 10.69 -1.45
N PHE A 471 -19.07 10.98 -2.24
CA PHE A 471 -19.24 11.55 -3.58
C PHE A 471 -20.17 10.69 -4.45
N LYS A 472 -20.02 9.35 -4.43
CA LYS A 472 -20.94 8.44 -5.13
C LYS A 472 -22.38 8.57 -4.63
N LYS A 473 -22.59 8.57 -3.31
CA LYS A 473 -23.93 8.73 -2.69
C LYS A 473 -24.56 10.07 -3.01
N ALA A 474 -23.76 11.14 -3.11
CA ALA A 474 -24.26 12.44 -3.54
C ALA A 474 -24.86 12.35 -4.95
N GLY A 475 -24.30 11.52 -5.84
CA GLY A 475 -24.83 11.28 -7.18
C GLY A 475 -24.75 12.50 -8.10
N LEU A 476 -23.96 13.51 -7.73
CA LEU A 476 -23.73 14.72 -8.52
C LEU A 476 -22.44 14.55 -9.34
N PRO A 477 -22.48 14.70 -10.69
CA PRO A 477 -21.28 14.60 -11.52
C PRO A 477 -20.26 15.70 -11.20
N GLY A 478 -18.99 15.34 -11.02
CA GLY A 478 -17.96 16.30 -10.61
C GLY A 478 -16.54 15.93 -11.03
N ILE A 479 -15.75 16.94 -11.37
CA ILE A 479 -14.30 16.84 -11.58
C ILE A 479 -13.59 17.42 -10.35
N LEU A 480 -12.66 16.68 -9.78
CA LEU A 480 -11.93 17.03 -8.58
C LEU A 480 -10.44 17.16 -8.93
N LEU A 481 -9.87 18.34 -8.68
CA LEU A 481 -8.50 18.69 -8.99
C LEU A 481 -7.64 18.61 -7.73
N ASP A 482 -6.52 17.91 -7.81
CA ASP A 482 -5.57 17.83 -6.72
C ASP A 482 -4.98 19.21 -6.42
N ILE A 483 -4.72 19.45 -5.13
CA ILE A 483 -4.11 20.69 -4.64
C ILE A 483 -2.66 20.42 -4.24
N ASP A 484 -1.78 21.37 -4.52
CA ASP A 484 -0.34 21.23 -4.30
C ASP A 484 0.06 21.44 -2.83
N ASN A 485 1.10 20.69 -2.46
CA ASN A 485 1.89 20.68 -1.23
C ASN A 485 1.23 20.09 0.04
N THR A 486 2.14 19.51 0.84
CA THR A 486 2.00 18.93 2.18
C THR A 486 0.56 18.96 2.66
N THR A 487 -0.13 17.87 2.36
CA THR A 487 -1.51 17.71 2.76
C THR A 487 -1.61 17.87 4.27
N CYS A 488 -2.79 18.20 4.79
CA CYS A 488 -3.06 18.13 6.23
C CYS A 488 -2.72 16.75 6.86
N TYR A 489 -2.57 15.73 6.02
CA TYR A 489 -2.14 14.38 6.34
C TYR A 489 -0.62 14.20 6.34
N ASP A 490 0.14 15.02 5.62
CA ASP A 490 1.62 15.05 5.66
C ASP A 490 2.15 15.90 6.83
N LEU A 491 1.29 16.75 7.42
CA LEU A 491 1.65 17.76 8.44
C LEU A 491 0.97 17.58 9.80
N ASP A 492 0.54 16.38 10.23
CA ASP A 492 0.05 16.23 11.63
C ASP A 492 -1.26 16.98 11.98
N GLN A 493 -2.07 17.40 11.00
CA GLN A 493 -3.17 18.37 11.25
C GLN A 493 -4.54 17.99 10.62
N ALA A 494 -4.75 16.75 10.18
CA ALA A 494 -6.01 16.34 9.55
C ALA A 494 -7.26 16.54 10.46
N ARG A 495 -7.14 16.39 11.80
CA ARG A 495 -8.26 16.60 12.72
C ARG A 495 -8.67 18.08 12.84
N GLU A 496 -7.69 18.97 12.82
CA GLU A 496 -7.91 20.40 12.70
C GLU A 496 -8.52 20.72 11.33
N ALA A 497 -8.11 20.03 10.26
CA ALA A 497 -8.73 20.19 8.95
C ALA A 497 -10.21 19.82 8.89
N TYR A 498 -10.63 18.77 9.62
CA TYR A 498 -12.04 18.40 9.73
C TYR A 498 -12.87 19.35 10.59
N ALA A 499 -12.25 19.92 11.64
CA ALA A 499 -12.92 20.84 12.54
C ALA A 499 -12.93 22.31 12.05
N GLY A 500 -12.42 22.60 10.84
CA GLY A 500 -12.24 23.97 10.36
C GLY A 500 -11.22 24.74 11.21
N LYS A 501 -10.10 24.12 11.54
CA LYS A 501 -9.01 24.66 12.37
C LYS A 501 -7.61 24.41 11.78
N PHE A 502 -7.51 23.99 10.52
CA PHE A 502 -6.23 23.67 9.88
C PHE A 502 -5.28 24.87 9.89
N GLU A 503 -4.10 24.72 10.49
CA GLU A 503 -3.09 25.78 10.64
C GLU A 503 -2.02 25.78 9.54
N SER A 504 -2.02 24.81 8.63
CA SER A 504 -1.12 24.84 7.47
C SER A 504 -1.82 25.36 6.21
N GLN A 505 -1.06 25.83 5.24
CA GLN A 505 -1.59 26.38 3.99
C GLN A 505 -1.30 25.43 2.82
N THR A 506 -2.36 25.00 2.12
CA THR A 506 -2.24 24.29 0.83
C THR A 506 -2.35 25.28 -0.33
N ARG A 507 -2.13 24.82 -1.57
CA ARG A 507 -2.28 25.67 -2.75
C ARG A 507 -3.17 25.04 -3.82
N VAL A 508 -4.11 25.81 -4.36
CA VAL A 508 -4.82 25.41 -5.58
C VAL A 508 -3.83 25.38 -6.73
N ASN A 509 -3.78 24.27 -7.47
CA ASN A 509 -3.00 24.20 -8.70
C ASN A 509 -3.71 25.02 -9.79
N LEU A 510 -3.30 26.29 -9.93
CA LEU A 510 -3.92 27.25 -10.84
C LEU A 510 -3.75 26.88 -12.30
N GLU A 511 -2.62 26.26 -12.65
CA GLU A 511 -2.34 25.80 -14.01
C GLU A 511 -3.30 24.68 -14.42
N LEU A 512 -3.46 23.68 -13.55
CA LEU A 512 -4.41 22.58 -13.72
C LEU A 512 -5.85 23.10 -13.83
N LEU A 513 -6.26 23.97 -12.89
CA LEU A 513 -7.59 24.57 -12.89
C LEU A 513 -7.86 25.33 -14.19
N GLY A 514 -6.93 26.19 -14.62
CA GLY A 514 -7.07 26.93 -15.88
C GLY A 514 -7.18 26.02 -17.09
N THR A 515 -6.40 24.93 -17.13
CA THR A 515 -6.44 23.96 -18.23
C THR A 515 -7.78 23.21 -18.28
N VAL A 516 -8.31 22.78 -17.13
CA VAL A 516 -9.61 22.09 -17.04
C VAL A 516 -10.77 23.03 -17.39
N LEU A 517 -10.73 24.28 -16.92
CA LEU A 517 -11.74 25.28 -17.29
C LEU A 517 -11.72 25.56 -18.80
N LYS A 518 -10.53 25.68 -19.40
CA LYS A 518 -10.39 25.80 -20.85
C LYS A 518 -10.98 24.60 -21.58
N ALA A 519 -10.77 23.37 -21.10
CA ALA A 519 -11.41 22.19 -21.66
C ALA A 519 -12.94 22.16 -21.47
N ALA A 520 -13.46 22.83 -20.44
CA ALA A 520 -14.88 22.87 -20.12
C ALA A 520 -15.67 23.91 -20.95
N PHE A 521 -15.02 25.03 -21.30
CA PHE A 521 -15.69 26.19 -21.88
C PHE A 521 -15.05 26.72 -23.18
N GLY A 522 -13.84 26.29 -23.51
CA GLY A 522 -13.14 26.60 -24.76
C GLY A 522 -13.45 25.57 -25.83
#